data_AF-A0AAW5FRU7-F1
#
_entry.id   AF-A0AAW5FRU7-F1
#
_cell.length_a   1.000
_cell.length_b   1.000
_cell.length_c   1.000
_cell.angle_alpha   90.00
_cell.angle_beta   90.00
_cell.angle_gamma   90.00
#
_symmetry.space_group_name_H-M   'P 1'
#
loop_
_entity.id
_entity.type
_entity.pdbx_description
1 polymer ?
#
loop_
_entity_poly.entity_id
_entity_poly.type
_entity_poly.pdbx_seq_one_letter_code
_entity_poly.pdbx_strand_id
1 'polypeptide(L)'
;MTDLMPFPDVKVQARMIESLIDVAITRAIGNERSAQRLEACIFGSEFAAYCNIGCCRAVSIGALALYLALLAVGVGPGDGVIKVSMNLVATSAAIIGVAGDSGNCLNMVSSLISENGVDRSQGETHSCYWRCGVYRLAHHRSAV
;
A
#
# COMPACT_ATOMS: atom_id res chain seq x y z
N MET A 1 16.82 -25.77 -26.60
CA MET A 1 17.35 -24.49 -26.10
C MET A 1 16.28 -23.85 -25.23
N THR A 2 16.14 -24.34 -24.01
CA THR A 2 15.24 -23.79 -22.97
C THR A 2 16.11 -23.61 -21.75
N ASP A 3 16.94 -22.57 -21.78
CA ASP A 3 17.53 -22.06 -20.55
C ASP A 3 16.40 -21.35 -19.81
N LEU A 4 15.77 -22.08 -18.88
CA LEU A 4 14.71 -21.57 -18.03
C LEU A 4 15.33 -20.49 -17.16
N MET A 5 14.96 -19.22 -17.39
CA MET A 5 15.31 -18.12 -16.50
C MET A 5 14.98 -18.53 -15.06
N PRO A 6 16.00 -18.73 -14.19
CA PRO A 6 15.76 -19.28 -12.87
C PRO A 6 14.98 -18.28 -12.04
N PHE A 7 13.94 -18.77 -11.36
CA PHE A 7 13.22 -17.98 -10.37
C PHE A 7 14.20 -17.55 -9.26
N PRO A 8 14.06 -16.34 -8.66
CA PRO A 8 14.95 -15.89 -7.61
C PRO A 8 15.10 -16.92 -6.48
N ASP A 9 16.34 -17.38 -6.25
CA ASP A 9 16.66 -18.32 -5.18
C ASP A 9 17.04 -17.55 -3.91
N VAL A 10 16.11 -17.53 -2.96
CA VAL A 10 16.30 -16.89 -1.65
C VAL A 10 17.49 -17.48 -0.89
N LYS A 11 17.84 -18.76 -1.10
CA LYS A 11 19.02 -19.37 -0.46
C LYS A 11 20.31 -18.80 -0.99
N VAL A 12 20.39 -18.54 -2.29
CA VAL A 12 21.56 -17.88 -2.90
C VAL A 12 21.68 -16.46 -2.37
N GLN A 13 20.57 -15.70 -2.34
CA GLN A 13 20.56 -14.34 -1.81
C GLN A 13 20.94 -14.29 -0.33
N ALA A 14 20.41 -15.19 0.51
CA ALA A 14 20.72 -15.25 1.93
C ALA A 14 22.21 -15.54 2.17
N ARG A 15 22.80 -16.49 1.43
CA ARG A 15 24.24 -16.80 1.53
C ARG A 15 25.13 -15.61 1.17
N MET A 16 24.70 -14.73 0.27
CA MET A 16 25.47 -13.53 -0.09
C MET A 16 25.60 -12.52 1.06
N ILE A 17 24.68 -12.55 2.03
CA ILE A 17 24.62 -11.57 3.14
C ILE A 17 24.55 -12.25 4.52
N GLU A 18 24.94 -13.52 4.61
CA GLU A 18 24.79 -14.35 5.82
C GLU A 18 25.45 -13.72 7.04
N SER A 19 26.67 -13.19 6.90
CA SER A 19 27.37 -12.51 8.00
C SER A 19 26.64 -11.27 8.51
N LEU A 20 25.96 -10.53 7.62
CA LEU A 20 25.16 -9.36 8.00
C LEU A 20 23.88 -9.80 8.72
N ILE A 21 23.26 -10.88 8.26
CA ILE A 21 22.08 -11.48 8.90
C ILE A 21 22.42 -11.95 10.31
N ASP A 22 23.52 -12.69 10.49
CA ASP A 22 23.95 -13.21 11.79
C ASP A 22 24.22 -12.10 12.81
N VAL A 23 24.87 -11.02 12.37
CA VAL A 23 25.11 -9.83 13.21
C VAL A 23 23.77 -9.19 13.59
N ALA A 24 22.85 -9.01 12.64
CA ALA A 24 21.55 -8.40 12.89
C ALA A 24 20.68 -9.26 13.84
N ILE A 25 20.68 -10.59 13.66
CA ILE A 25 19.98 -11.53 14.54
C ILE A 25 20.56 -11.49 15.95
N THR A 26 21.89 -11.53 16.08
CA THR A 26 22.56 -11.46 17.37
C THR A 26 22.24 -10.15 18.10
N ARG A 27 22.26 -9.02 17.38
CA ARG A 27 21.88 -7.71 17.91
C ARG A 27 20.41 -7.68 18.36
N ALA A 28 19.51 -8.20 17.54
CA ALA A 28 18.09 -8.25 17.86
C ALA A 28 17.82 -9.11 19.10
N ILE A 29 18.43 -10.29 19.20
CA ILE A 29 18.24 -11.20 20.35
C ILE A 29 18.85 -10.62 21.63
N GLY A 30 20.02 -9.97 21.55
CA GLY A 30 20.71 -9.40 22.71
C GLY A 30 19.99 -8.20 23.35
N ASN A 31 19.02 -7.59 22.66
CA ASN A 31 18.27 -6.44 23.16
C ASN A 31 17.01 -6.88 23.94
N GLU A 32 17.18 -7.08 25.26
CA GLU A 32 16.11 -7.56 26.18
C GLU A 32 14.89 -6.63 26.32
N ARG A 33 15.04 -5.34 25.96
CA ARG A 33 13.94 -4.38 25.97
C ARG A 33 13.45 -4.12 24.55
N SER A 34 12.42 -4.85 24.14
CA SER A 34 11.68 -4.59 22.90
C SER A 34 12.55 -4.63 21.62
N ALA A 35 13.28 -5.72 21.40
CA ALA A 35 14.04 -5.97 20.15
C ALA A 35 13.29 -5.56 18.87
N GLN A 36 11.98 -5.88 18.79
CA GLN A 36 11.12 -5.47 17.68
C GLN A 36 10.98 -3.94 17.50
N ARG A 37 11.08 -3.14 18.56
CA ARG A 37 10.90 -1.68 18.49
C ARG A 37 12.18 -0.95 18.10
N LEU A 38 13.34 -1.37 18.60
CA LEU A 38 14.60 -0.69 18.30
C LEU A 38 15.03 -0.93 16.86
N GLU A 39 15.07 -2.19 16.44
CA GLU A 39 15.44 -2.57 15.07
C GLU A 39 14.49 -1.97 14.04
N ALA A 40 13.18 -1.99 14.31
CA ALA A 40 12.20 -1.36 13.43
C ALA A 40 12.31 0.17 13.38
N CYS A 41 12.76 0.82 14.45
CA CYS A 41 12.99 2.27 14.47
C CYS A 41 14.22 2.64 13.64
N ILE A 42 15.32 1.89 13.79
CA ILE A 42 16.55 2.08 13.02
C ILE A 42 16.26 1.87 11.53
N PHE A 43 15.63 0.74 11.19
CA PHE A 43 15.19 0.47 9.83
C PHE A 43 14.27 1.57 9.31
N GLY A 44 13.30 2.03 10.13
CA GLY A 44 12.41 3.11 9.76
C GLY A 44 13.16 4.40 9.39
N SER A 45 14.16 4.80 10.17
CA SER A 45 14.96 5.99 9.84
C SER A 45 15.78 5.83 8.57
N GLU A 46 16.39 4.67 8.35
CA GLU A 46 17.18 4.39 7.14
C GLU A 46 16.30 4.31 5.91
N PHE A 47 15.13 3.68 6.02
CA PHE A 47 14.16 3.56 4.94
C PHE A 47 13.51 4.90 4.60
N ALA A 48 13.23 5.74 5.60
CA ALA A 48 12.76 7.11 5.38
C ALA A 48 13.78 7.93 4.59
N ALA A 49 15.07 7.82 4.96
CA ALA A 49 16.16 8.46 4.21
C ALA A 49 16.28 7.90 2.78
N TYR A 50 16.19 6.58 2.62
CA TYR A 50 16.23 5.91 1.30
C TYR A 50 15.08 6.37 0.38
N CYS A 51 13.86 6.48 0.91
CA CYS A 51 12.69 6.95 0.18
C CYS A 51 12.60 8.49 0.08
N ASN A 52 13.52 9.24 0.69
CA ASN A 52 13.49 10.69 0.79
C ASN A 52 12.18 11.25 1.38
N ILE A 53 11.71 10.64 2.48
CA ILE A 53 10.49 11.03 3.21
C ILE A 53 10.81 11.36 4.67
N GLY A 54 9.99 12.20 5.30
CA GLY A 54 10.22 12.66 6.68
C GLY A 54 9.91 11.64 7.78
N CYS A 55 9.14 10.59 7.47
CA CYS A 55 8.77 9.56 8.43
C CYS A 55 8.54 8.21 7.78
N CYS A 56 8.82 7.13 8.51
CA CYS A 56 8.49 5.76 8.12
C CYS A 56 7.99 5.00 9.36
N ARG A 57 7.02 4.11 9.16
CA ARG A 57 6.54 3.21 10.19
C ARG A 57 6.53 1.78 9.68
N ALA A 58 7.30 0.92 10.34
CA ALA A 58 7.27 -0.51 10.06
C ALA A 58 5.96 -1.13 10.55
N VAL A 59 5.39 -2.00 9.74
CA VAL A 59 4.17 -2.77 10.03
C VAL A 59 4.40 -4.24 9.69
N SER A 60 3.49 -5.12 10.13
CA SER A 60 3.65 -6.57 9.98
C SER A 60 3.56 -7.05 8.53
N ILE A 61 2.67 -6.47 7.71
CA ILE A 61 2.43 -6.87 6.32
C ILE A 61 2.04 -5.67 5.44
N GLY A 62 2.29 -5.78 4.13
CA GLY A 62 1.98 -4.71 3.18
C GLY A 62 0.49 -4.34 3.07
N ALA A 63 -0.42 -5.30 3.23
CA ALA A 63 -1.86 -5.03 3.25
C ALA A 63 -2.25 -4.09 4.40
N LEU A 64 -1.63 -4.26 5.57
CA LEU A 64 -1.86 -3.42 6.74
C LEU A 64 -1.24 -2.03 6.55
N ALA A 65 -0.09 -1.94 5.87
CA ALA A 65 0.49 -0.64 5.51
C ALA A 65 -0.49 0.18 4.68
N LEU A 66 -1.11 -0.45 3.67
CA LEU A 66 -2.07 0.21 2.80
C LEU A 66 -3.35 0.58 3.56
N TYR A 67 -3.87 -0.31 4.41
CA TYR A 67 -5.02 -0.05 5.26
C TYR A 67 -4.80 1.17 6.17
N LEU A 68 -3.67 1.22 6.88
CA LEU A 68 -3.34 2.34 7.76
C LEU A 68 -3.09 3.64 6.99
N ALA A 69 -2.49 3.56 5.80
CA ALA A 69 -2.30 4.72 4.94
C ALA A 69 -3.65 5.32 4.49
N LEU A 70 -4.61 4.47 4.10
CA LEU A 70 -5.95 4.91 3.71
C LEU A 70 -6.69 5.55 4.90
N LEU A 71 -6.62 4.94 6.09
CA LEU A 71 -7.17 5.55 7.30
C LEU A 71 -6.52 6.90 7.62
N ALA A 72 -5.19 7.02 7.48
CA ALA A 72 -4.47 8.26 7.76
C ALA A 72 -4.84 9.40 6.81
N VAL A 73 -5.20 9.09 5.56
CA VAL A 73 -5.73 10.05 4.58
C VAL A 73 -7.20 10.38 4.83
N GLY A 74 -7.87 9.67 5.75
CA GLY A 74 -9.25 9.91 6.14
C GLY A 74 -10.29 9.16 5.31
N VAL A 75 -9.89 8.10 4.61
CA VAL A 75 -10.82 7.21 3.90
C VAL A 75 -11.69 6.49 4.91
N GLY A 76 -13.01 6.57 4.73
CA GLY A 76 -13.98 5.89 5.58
C GLY A 76 -15.12 5.25 4.79
N PRO A 77 -16.12 4.72 5.50
CA PRO A 77 -17.29 4.10 4.89
C PRO A 77 -17.99 5.05 3.90
N GLY A 78 -18.22 4.58 2.67
CA GLY A 78 -18.82 5.37 1.59
C GLY A 78 -17.82 6.13 0.70
N ASP A 79 -16.54 6.19 1.06
CA ASP A 79 -15.51 6.73 0.17
C ASP A 79 -15.06 5.66 -0.85
N GLY A 80 -15.01 6.02 -2.13
CA GLY A 80 -14.49 5.19 -3.20
C GLY A 80 -12.99 5.41 -3.43
N VAL A 81 -12.25 4.34 -3.71
CA VAL A 81 -10.81 4.39 -4.01
C VAL A 81 -10.55 3.79 -5.38
N ILE A 82 -9.91 4.55 -6.27
CA ILE A 82 -9.53 4.08 -7.61
C ILE A 82 -8.21 3.32 -7.54
N LYS A 83 -8.22 2.09 -8.07
CA LYS A 83 -7.04 1.24 -8.25
C LYS A 83 -6.86 0.82 -9.71
N VAL A 84 -5.65 0.37 -10.05
CA VAL A 84 -5.39 -0.30 -11.33
C VAL A 84 -6.11 -1.66 -11.35
N SER A 85 -6.71 -2.03 -12.48
CA SER A 85 -7.49 -3.26 -12.63
C SER A 85 -6.65 -4.50 -12.34
N MET A 86 -5.46 -4.59 -12.95
CA MET A 86 -4.50 -5.67 -12.74
C MET A 86 -3.55 -5.32 -11.60
N ASN A 87 -3.88 -5.74 -10.38
CA ASN A 87 -3.04 -5.52 -9.20
C ASN A 87 -3.18 -6.66 -8.17
N LEU A 88 -2.43 -6.56 -7.07
CA LEU A 88 -2.52 -7.52 -5.97
C LEU A 88 -3.81 -7.35 -5.18
N VAL A 89 -4.47 -8.47 -4.86
CA VAL A 89 -5.71 -8.55 -4.07
C VAL A 89 -5.63 -7.84 -2.71
N ALA A 90 -4.44 -7.75 -2.11
CA ALA A 90 -4.18 -7.01 -0.88
C ALA A 90 -4.63 -5.55 -0.96
N THR A 91 -4.55 -4.95 -2.15
CA THR A 91 -5.02 -3.57 -2.39
C THR A 91 -6.52 -3.45 -2.18
N SER A 92 -7.30 -4.35 -2.80
CA SER A 92 -8.75 -4.38 -2.65
C SER A 92 -9.15 -4.70 -1.22
N ALA A 93 -8.48 -5.66 -0.57
CA ALA A 93 -8.76 -6.01 0.82
C ALA A 93 -8.58 -4.83 1.78
N ALA A 94 -7.53 -4.03 1.59
CA ALA A 94 -7.30 -2.83 2.39
C ALA A 94 -8.40 -1.77 2.17
N ILE A 95 -8.79 -1.52 0.92
CA ILE A 95 -9.85 -0.56 0.57
C ILE A 95 -11.19 -1.01 1.17
N ILE A 96 -11.58 -2.27 0.98
CA ILE A 96 -12.83 -2.81 1.55
C ILE A 96 -12.80 -2.70 3.08
N GLY A 97 -11.65 -2.99 3.69
CA GLY A 97 -11.49 -2.90 5.14
C GLY A 97 -11.74 -1.50 5.71
N VAL A 98 -11.40 -0.43 4.98
CA VAL A 98 -11.61 0.96 5.43
C VAL A 98 -12.94 1.55 4.96
N ALA A 99 -13.35 1.24 3.74
CA ALA A 99 -14.49 1.84 3.06
C ALA A 99 -15.80 1.04 3.21
N GLY A 100 -15.76 -0.14 3.82
CA GLY A 100 -16.93 -0.90 4.26
C GLY A 100 -17.67 -1.69 3.18
N ASP A 101 -17.39 -1.48 1.90
CA ASP A 101 -18.03 -2.22 0.80
C ASP A 101 -17.09 -2.46 -0.39
N SER A 102 -17.26 -3.59 -1.04
CA SER A 102 -16.67 -3.98 -2.33
C SER A 102 -16.99 -3.00 -3.47
N GLY A 103 -18.16 -2.34 -3.44
CA GLY A 103 -18.53 -1.30 -4.40
C GLY A 103 -17.62 -0.07 -4.37
N ASN A 104 -16.87 0.12 -3.28
CA ASN A 104 -15.96 1.24 -3.09
C ASN A 104 -14.54 0.96 -3.65
N CYS A 105 -14.27 -0.26 -4.13
CA CYS A 105 -13.06 -0.60 -4.88
C CYS A 105 -13.25 -0.32 -6.38
N LEU A 106 -12.99 0.93 -6.79
CA LEU A 106 -13.20 1.33 -8.17
C LEU A 106 -12.00 0.94 -9.05
N ASN A 107 -12.25 0.28 -10.18
CA ASN A 107 -11.22 0.04 -11.18
C ASN A 107 -11.16 1.21 -12.16
N MET A 108 -9.95 1.63 -12.54
CA MET A 108 -9.73 2.76 -13.45
C MET A 108 -10.54 2.69 -14.76
N VAL A 109 -10.74 1.50 -15.33
CA VAL A 109 -11.57 1.30 -16.54
C VAL A 109 -13.06 1.56 -16.28
N SER A 110 -13.58 1.15 -15.12
CA SER A 110 -14.99 1.35 -14.77
C SER A 110 -15.32 2.81 -14.46
N SER A 111 -14.36 3.55 -13.89
CA SER A 111 -14.52 4.98 -13.59
C SER A 111 -14.48 5.86 -14.83
N LEU A 112 -13.81 5.42 -15.91
CA LEU A 112 -13.82 6.11 -17.20
C LEU A 112 -15.14 5.92 -17.98
N ILE A 113 -15.92 4.89 -17.68
CA ILE A 113 -17.22 4.61 -18.34
C ILE A 113 -18.36 5.41 -17.68
N SER A 114 -18.21 5.84 -16.42
CA SER A 114 -19.21 6.67 -15.74
C SER A 114 -18.88 8.16 -15.93
N GLU A 115 -19.35 8.75 -17.03
CA GLU A 115 -19.27 10.20 -17.24
C GLU A 115 -20.20 11.00 -16.30
N ASN A 116 -21.08 10.33 -15.52
CA ASN A 116 -22.22 10.96 -14.84
C ASN A 116 -22.26 10.85 -13.30
N GLY A 117 -21.20 10.40 -12.61
CA GLY A 117 -21.31 10.13 -11.16
C GLY A 117 -20.09 10.43 -10.26
N VAL A 118 -18.98 10.92 -10.81
CA VAL A 118 -17.82 11.33 -10.00
C VAL A 118 -17.81 12.85 -9.93
N ASP A 119 -17.97 13.41 -8.73
CA ASP A 119 -17.88 14.86 -8.51
C ASP A 119 -16.46 15.33 -8.86
N ARG A 120 -16.32 16.02 -10.00
CA ARG A 120 -15.05 16.53 -10.56
C ARG A 120 -14.61 17.86 -9.92
N SER A 121 -15.29 18.34 -8.88
CA SER A 121 -15.07 19.68 -8.31
C SER A 121 -13.73 19.89 -7.59
N GLN A 122 -12.89 18.86 -7.41
CA GLN A 122 -11.60 18.98 -6.70
C GLN A 122 -10.35 18.43 -7.42
N GLY A 123 -10.28 18.48 -8.75
CA GLY A 123 -9.02 18.14 -9.43
C GLY A 123 -8.91 18.63 -10.88
N GLU A 124 -7.91 19.47 -11.15
CA GLU A 124 -7.57 19.96 -12.49
C GLU A 124 -7.28 18.81 -13.49
N THR A 125 -7.94 18.87 -14.63
CA THR A 125 -7.94 17.89 -15.72
C THR A 125 -6.74 18.09 -16.65
N HIS A 126 -5.72 17.25 -16.53
CA HIS A 126 -4.73 17.04 -17.59
C HIS A 126 -4.40 15.54 -17.71
N SER A 127 -4.71 14.96 -18.89
CA SER A 127 -4.29 13.64 -19.41
C SER A 127 -4.12 12.50 -18.38
N CYS A 128 -5.23 11.99 -17.85
CA CYS A 128 -5.26 11.02 -16.75
C CYS A 128 -5.24 9.55 -17.22
N TYR A 129 -4.08 9.03 -17.64
CA TYR A 129 -3.90 7.56 -17.75
C TYR A 129 -3.20 6.94 -16.52
N TRP A 130 -2.79 7.76 -15.53
CA TRP A 130 -1.94 7.31 -14.42
C TRP A 130 -2.32 7.78 -13.01
N ARG A 131 -3.44 8.50 -12.82
CA ARG A 131 -3.78 9.04 -11.49
C ARG A 131 -4.67 8.07 -10.71
N CYS A 132 -4.06 7.29 -9.81
CA CYS A 132 -4.78 6.71 -8.67
C CYS A 132 -5.28 7.85 -7.78
N GLY A 133 -6.49 7.74 -7.24
CA GLY A 133 -7.11 8.80 -6.43
C GLY A 133 -8.18 8.27 -5.48
N VAL A 134 -8.39 9.01 -4.40
CA VAL A 134 -9.45 8.79 -3.41
C VAL A 134 -10.58 9.76 -3.74
N TYR A 135 -11.80 9.26 -3.80
CA TYR A 135 -12.99 10.04 -4.14
C TYR A 135 -14.10 9.73 -3.14
N ARG A 136 -14.73 10.77 -2.61
CA ARG A 136 -15.96 10.56 -1.84
C ARG A 136 -17.08 10.32 -2.83
N LEU A 137 -17.68 9.13 -2.82
CA LEU A 137 -18.84 8.87 -3.67
C LEU A 137 -19.98 9.73 -3.14
N ALA A 138 -20.45 10.68 -3.94
CA ALA A 138 -21.66 11.41 -3.62
C ALA A 138 -22.79 10.38 -3.50
N HIS A 139 -23.29 10.16 -2.29
CA HIS A 139 -24.48 9.36 -2.09
C HIS A 139 -25.56 9.91 -3.02
N HIS A 140 -25.96 9.13 -4.01
CA HIS A 140 -27.29 9.25 -4.59
C HIS A 140 -28.27 8.99 -3.44
N ARG A 141 -28.58 10.03 -2.66
CA ARG A 141 -29.91 10.14 -2.07
C ARG A 141 -30.81 10.33 -3.28
N SER A 142 -31.39 9.24 -3.76
CA SER A 142 -32.66 9.34 -4.46
C SER A 142 -33.62 10.02 -3.51
N ALA A 143 -33.81 11.32 -3.73
CA ALA A 143 -34.97 12.04 -3.27
C ALA A 143 -36.16 11.56 -4.11
N VAL A 144 -37.26 11.26 -3.40
CA VAL A 144 -38.61 10.90 -3.88
C VAL A 144 -38.79 9.45 -4.30
#